data_AF-A0A4R3KVN4-F1
#
_entry.id   AF-A0A4R3KVN4-F1
#
_cell.length_a   1.000
_cell.length_b   1.000
_cell.length_c   1.000
_cell.angle_alpha   90.00
_cell.angle_beta   90.00
_cell.angle_gamma   90.00
#
_symmetry.space_group_name_H-M   'P 1'
#
loop_
_entity.id
_entity.type
_entity.pdbx_description
1 polymer ?
#
loop_
_entity_poly.entity_id
_entity_poly.type
_entity_poly.pdbx_seq_one_letter_code
_entity_poly.pdbx_strand_id
1 'polypeptide(L)' 'MKNKYKYRKNEKPVDLHDLYELIELGFNKEEISKELGISKKYVQKTIENFYKDY' A
#
# COMPACT_ATOMS: atom_id res chain seq x y z
N MET A 1 21.42 -9.77 -13.92
CA MET A 1 20.05 -9.82 -13.35
C MET A 1 19.50 -8.41 -13.27
N LYS A 2 18.35 -8.11 -13.88
CA LYS A 2 17.80 -6.74 -13.98
C LYS A 2 16.92 -6.43 -12.76
N ASN A 3 17.50 -5.95 -11.67
CA ASN A 3 16.71 -5.38 -10.56
C ASN A 3 16.15 -4.01 -11.00
N LYS A 4 14.93 -4.00 -11.56
CA LYS A 4 14.17 -2.80 -11.88
C LYS A 4 13.24 -2.42 -10.71
N TYR A 5 13.80 -2.11 -9.55
CA TYR A 5 13.06 -1.39 -8.51
C TYR A 5 13.72 -0.04 -8.34
N LYS A 6 13.36 0.89 -9.24
CA LYS A 6 13.64 2.32 -9.04
C LYS A 6 12.72 2.79 -7.91
N TYR A 7 13.11 2.54 -6.66
CA TYR A 7 12.48 3.16 -5.50
C TYR A 7 12.58 4.68 -5.69
N ARG A 8 11.43 5.35 -5.85
CA ARG A 8 11.38 6.80 -6.01
C ARG A 8 11.86 7.39 -4.68
N LYS A 9 12.92 8.18 -4.77
CA LYS A 9 13.78 8.71 -3.69
C LYS A 9 13.07 9.55 -2.60
N ASN A 10 11.74 9.71 -2.66
CA ASN A 10 10.98 10.61 -1.79
C ASN A 10 9.75 9.96 -1.11
N GLU A 11 9.49 8.67 -1.32
CA GLU A 11 8.42 7.97 -0.62
C GLU A 11 8.99 7.46 0.70
N LYS A 12 8.50 7.99 1.84
CA LYS A 12 8.77 7.34 3.14
C LYS A 12 8.42 5.85 2.98
N PRO A 13 9.24 4.92 3.49
CA PRO A 13 8.87 3.52 3.48
C PRO A 13 7.58 3.40 4.27
N VAL A 14 6.47 3.19 3.56
CA VAL A 14 5.18 2.96 4.20
C VAL A 14 5.22 1.56 4.76
N ASP A 15 4.97 1.47 6.06
CA ASP A 15 4.89 0.18 6.71
C ASP A 15 3.68 -0.57 6.13
N LEU A 16 3.95 -1.78 5.64
CA LEU A 16 2.88 -2.66 5.16
C LEU A 16 1.97 -3.06 6.32
N HIS A 17 2.47 -3.07 7.56
CA HIS A 17 1.68 -3.33 8.75
C HIS A 17 0.58 -2.30 8.93
N ASP A 18 0.92 -1.00 8.94
CA ASP A 18 -0.06 0.10 9.04
C ASP A 18 -1.13 -0.01 7.94
N LEU A 19 -0.72 -0.36 6.72
CA LEU A 19 -1.64 -0.52 5.60
C LEU A 19 -2.57 -1.72 5.79
N TYR A 20 -2.07 -2.86 6.27
CA TYR A 20 -2.90 -4.04 6.54
C TYR A 20 -3.87 -3.81 7.69
N GLU A 21 -3.46 -3.14 8.77
CA GLU A 21 -4.37 -2.76 9.85
C GLU A 21 -5.54 -1.93 9.33
N LEU A 22 -5.28 -0.94 8.46
CA LEU A 22 -6.36 -0.14 7.87
C LEU A 22 -7.28 -0.97 6.97
N ILE A 23 -6.77 -1.97 6.25
CA ILE A 23 -7.59 -2.90 5.46
C ILE A 23 -8.48 -3.74 6.37
N GLU A 24 -7.93 -4.29 7.46
CA GLU A 24 -8.66 -5.10 8.44
C GLU A 24 -9.74 -4.29 9.15
N LEU A 25 -9.49 -3.01 9.42
CA LEU A 25 -10.46 -2.06 9.98
C LEU A 25 -11.54 -1.64 8.95
N GLY A 26 -11.43 -2.06 7.69
CA GLY A 26 -12.43 -1.81 6.65
C GLY A 26 -12.33 -0.45 5.97
N PHE A 27 -11.19 0.25 6.09
CA PHE A 27 -10.97 1.49 5.37
C PHE A 27 -10.88 1.25 3.86
N ASN A 28 -11.42 2.19 3.09
CA ASN A 28 -11.34 2.14 1.64
C ASN A 28 -10.02 2.70 1.11
N LYS A 29 -9.70 2.43 -0.16
CA LYS A 29 -8.42 2.82 -0.77
C LYS A 29 -8.14 4.32 -0.76
N GLU A 30 -9.17 5.15 -0.64
CA GLU A 30 -9.05 6.61 -0.68
C GLU A 30 -8.70 7.16 0.69
N GLU A 31 -9.31 6.59 1.74
CA GLU A 31 -8.97 6.87 3.15
C GLU A 31 -7.53 6.45 3.44
N ILE A 32 -7.16 5.22 3.09
CA ILE A 32 -5.80 4.70 3.28
C ILE A 32 -4.76 5.52 2.53
N SER A 33 -5.06 5.91 1.28
CA SER A 33 -4.16 6.74 0.46
C SER A 33 -3.92 8.12 1.09
N LYS A 34 -4.96 8.71 1.69
CA LYS A 34 -4.88 10.00 2.35
C LYS A 34 -4.12 9.91 3.68
N GLU A 35 -4.40 8.88 4.48
CA GLU A 35 -3.78 8.66 5.79
C GLU A 35 -2.28 8.40 5.67
N LEU A 36 -1.90 7.47 4.78
CA LEU A 36 -0.52 7.04 4.62
C LEU A 36 0.28 7.91 3.63
N GLY A 37 -0.37 8.85 2.95
CA GLY A 37 0.28 9.72 1.97
C GLY A 37 0.82 8.97 0.75
N ILE A 38 0.21 7.84 0.38
CA ILE A 38 0.64 6.98 -0.73
C ILE A 38 -0.35 6.98 -1.87
N SER A 39 0.09 6.55 -3.05
CA SER A 39 -0.80 6.52 -4.21
C SER A 39 -1.95 5.52 -4.04
N LYS A 40 -3.18 5.94 -4.39
CA LYS A 40 -4.37 5.05 -4.47
C LYS A 40 -4.11 3.77 -5.27
N LYS A 41 -3.27 3.86 -6.32
CA LYS A 41 -2.88 2.71 -7.15
C LYS A 41 -2.03 1.69 -6.39
N TYR A 42 -1.14 2.16 -5.52
CA TYR A 42 -0.36 1.28 -4.65
C TYR A 42 -1.28 0.59 -3.64
N VAL A 43 -2.14 1.36 -2.95
CA VAL A 43 -3.14 0.82 -2.01
C VAL A 43 -4.00 -0.25 -2.66
N GLN A 44 -4.55 0.04 -3.83
CA GLN A 44 -5.42 -0.90 -4.54
C GLN A 44 -4.70 -2.22 -4.85
N LYS A 45 -3.45 -2.18 -5.30
CA LYS A 45 -2.67 -3.39 -5.53
C LYS A 45 -2.44 -4.18 -4.24
N THR A 46 -2.20 -3.50 -3.12
CA THR A 46 -1.96 -4.17 -1.85
C THR A 46 -3.22 -4.80 -1.30
N ILE A 47 -4.38 -4.15 -1.42
CA ILE A 47 -5.69 -4.73 -1.11
C ILE A 47 -5.96 -5.98 -1.95
N GLU A 48 -5.74 -5.89 -3.27
CA GLU A 48 -5.93 -7.02 -4.18
C GLU A 48 -5.00 -8.21 -3.86
N ASN A 49 -3.80 -7.95 -3.33
CA ASN A 49 -2.88 -8.99 -2.89
C ASN A 49 -3.30 -9.58 -1.52
N PHE A 50 -3.70 -8.72 -0.57
CA PHE A 50 -4.16 -9.14 0.76
C PHE A 50 -5.29 -10.17 0.68
N TYR A 51 -6.30 -9.91 -0.17
CA TYR A 51 -7.42 -10.83 -0.37
C TYR A 51 -7.11 -12.05 -1.25
N LYS A 52 -5.95 -12.11 -1.92
CA LYS A 52 -5.53 -13.31 -2.68
C LYS A 52 -4.82 -14.33 -1.80
N ASP A 53 -4.17 -13.84 -0.74
CA ASP A 53 -3.43 -14.69 0.19
C ASP A 53 -4.34 -15.24 1.32
N TYR A 54 -5.61 -14.80 1.37
CA TYR A 54 -6.66 -15.24 2.30
C TYR A 54 -7.62 -16.23 1.62
#